data_AF-A0A2D4XHD2-F1
#
_entry.id   AF-A0A2D4XHD2-F1
#
_cell.length_a   1.000
_cell.length_b   1.000
_cell.length_c   1.000
_cell.angle_alpha   90.00
_cell.angle_beta   90.00
_cell.angle_gamma   90.00
#
_symmetry.space_group_name_H-M   'P 1'
#
loop_
_entity.id
_entity.type
_entity.pdbx_description
1 polymer ?
#
loop_
_entity_poly.entity_id
_entity_poly.type
_entity_poly.pdbx_seq_one_letter_code
_entity_poly.pdbx_strand_id
1 'polypeptide(L)'
;METVKYSKIYRIIHWSIAITFLLLLITIFLRLTWMNKENVADIIQAYLGGTDQSLSREQLIVLAKQIRKPMWDWHIYLGYVLTGLFSLRFLLPFFGTMKIQNPLTKNLTIKEKFQKWSYIIFYVCVLVSLVTGLIIVWGPKTLKEPMEEIHILGIYYLIAFIVLHIGGILIAEFTNQKGIISRIVRGSND
;
A
#
# COMPACT_ATOMS: atom_id res chain seq x y z
N MET A 1 -9.06 27.30 17.45
CA MET A 1 -8.49 25.96 17.22
C MET A 1 -7.33 26.15 16.25
N GLU A 2 -6.09 25.81 16.63
CA GLU A 2 -4.93 26.02 15.75
C GLU A 2 -5.12 25.26 14.44
N THR A 3 -4.99 25.98 13.32
CA THR A 3 -5.09 25.40 11.99
C THR A 3 -3.79 24.68 11.67
N VAL A 4 -3.84 23.37 11.52
CA VAL A 4 -2.66 22.56 11.18
C VAL A 4 -2.17 22.92 9.77
N LYS A 5 -1.02 23.58 9.67
CA LYS A 5 -0.36 23.91 8.40
C LYS A 5 0.53 22.75 7.97
N TYR A 6 0.33 22.25 6.74
CA TYR A 6 1.17 21.17 6.21
C TYR A 6 2.27 21.72 5.31
N SER A 7 3.53 21.41 5.64
CA SER A 7 4.67 21.81 4.81
C SER A 7 4.58 21.19 3.41
N LYS A 8 5.21 21.83 2.42
CA LYS A 8 5.25 21.31 1.04
C LYS A 8 5.85 19.90 0.98
N ILE A 9 6.95 19.68 1.72
CA ILE A 9 7.62 18.37 1.82
C ILE A 9 6.66 17.32 2.40
N TYR A 10 5.96 17.65 3.50
CA TYR A 10 4.99 16.74 4.11
C TYR A 10 3.92 16.29 3.11
N ARG A 11 3.36 17.23 2.35
CA ARG A 11 2.28 16.97 1.38
C ARG A 11 2.77 16.12 0.21
N ILE A 12 3.93 16.45 -0.37
CA ILE A 12 4.51 15.69 -1.48
C ILE A 12 4.72 14.24 -1.04
N ILE A 13 5.39 14.00 0.08
CA ILE A 13 5.65 12.64 0.57
C ILE A 13 4.34 11.90 0.87
N HIS A 14 3.36 12.57 1.48
CA HIS A 14 2.06 11.96 1.76
C HIS A 14 1.35 11.51 0.48
N TRP A 15 1.23 12.38 -0.51
CA TRP A 15 0.54 12.07 -1.76
C TRP A 15 1.32 11.07 -2.63
N SER A 16 2.65 11.15 -2.66
CA SER A 16 3.48 10.13 -3.32
C SER A 16 3.24 8.75 -2.73
N ILE A 17 3.24 8.62 -1.39
CA ILE A 17 2.94 7.35 -0.72
C ILE A 17 1.53 6.87 -1.03
N ALA A 18 0.53 7.77 -0.97
CA ALA A 18 -0.87 7.43 -1.24
C ALA A 18 -1.07 6.92 -2.68
N ILE A 19 -0.47 7.59 -3.67
CA ILE A 19 -0.54 7.19 -5.08
C ILE A 19 0.18 5.85 -5.29
N THR A 20 1.36 5.66 -4.69
CA THR A 20 2.08 4.38 -4.79
C THR A 20 1.26 3.24 -4.18
N PHE A 21 0.60 3.43 -3.03
CA PHE A 21 -0.31 2.43 -2.48
C PHE A 21 -1.48 2.12 -3.42
N LEU A 22 -2.09 3.14 -4.04
CA LEU A 22 -3.17 2.94 -4.99
C LEU A 22 -2.72 2.07 -6.18
N LEU A 23 -1.56 2.38 -6.76
CA LEU A 23 -1.00 1.61 -7.87
C LEU A 23 -0.66 0.16 -7.45
N LEU A 24 -0.11 -0.04 -6.25
CA LEU A 24 0.11 -1.38 -5.69
C LEU A 24 -1.21 -2.15 -5.54
N LEU A 25 -2.26 -1.51 -5.00
CA LEU A 25 -3.58 -2.13 -4.90
C LEU A 25 -4.15 -2.51 -6.27
N ILE A 26 -3.93 -1.69 -7.31
CA ILE A 26 -4.33 -2.02 -8.68
C ILE A 26 -3.61 -3.28 -9.17
N THR A 27 -2.28 -3.39 -8.98
CA THR A 27 -1.54 -4.61 -9.39
C THR A 27 -2.04 -5.86 -8.66
N ILE A 28 -2.39 -5.73 -7.38
CA ILE A 28 -2.96 -6.82 -6.58
C ILE A 28 -4.35 -7.20 -7.10
N PHE A 29 -5.21 -6.21 -7.36
CA PHE A 29 -6.54 -6.44 -7.93
C PHE A 29 -6.44 -7.20 -9.26
N LEU A 30 -5.53 -6.78 -10.15
CA LEU A 30 -5.28 -7.48 -11.41
C LEU A 30 -4.82 -8.92 -11.17
N ARG A 31 -3.89 -9.16 -10.25
CA ARG A 31 -3.38 -10.52 -9.92
C ARG A 31 -4.49 -11.45 -9.43
N LEU A 32 -5.40 -10.95 -8.60
CA LEU A 32 -6.46 -11.75 -7.98
C LEU A 32 -7.65 -11.98 -8.91
N THR A 33 -7.88 -11.07 -9.87
CA THR A 33 -9.04 -11.11 -10.76
C THR A 33 -8.62 -11.40 -12.21
N TRP A 34 -8.49 -10.38 -13.05
CA TRP A 34 -8.32 -10.50 -14.51
C TRP A 34 -7.07 -11.28 -14.94
N MET A 35 -5.98 -11.17 -14.19
CA MET A 35 -4.69 -11.81 -14.51
C MET A 35 -4.39 -13.00 -13.58
N ASN A 36 -5.44 -13.60 -12.99
CA ASN A 36 -5.31 -14.84 -12.26
C ASN A 36 -4.76 -15.94 -13.20
N LYS A 37 -3.72 -16.66 -12.74
CA LYS A 37 -3.02 -17.65 -13.57
C LYS A 37 -3.94 -18.78 -14.06
N GLU A 38 -4.93 -19.16 -13.27
CA GLU A 38 -5.86 -20.24 -13.62
C GLU A 38 -6.87 -19.73 -14.66
N ASN A 39 -7.49 -18.58 -14.40
CA ASN A 39 -8.44 -17.97 -15.34
C ASN A 39 -7.80 -17.69 -16.71
N VAL A 40 -6.58 -17.13 -16.73
CA VAL A 40 -5.87 -16.87 -17.98
C VAL A 40 -5.50 -18.19 -18.69
N ALA A 41 -5.11 -19.22 -17.94
CA ALA A 41 -4.85 -20.54 -18.52
C ALA A 41 -6.12 -21.18 -19.12
N ASP A 42 -7.28 -21.00 -18.49
CA ASP A 42 -8.59 -21.47 -19.00
C ASP A 42 -8.96 -20.76 -20.32
N ILE A 43 -8.74 -19.45 -20.39
CA ILE A 43 -8.98 -18.66 -21.62
C ILE A 43 -8.10 -19.17 -22.77
N ILE A 44 -6.81 -19.41 -22.50
CA ILE A 44 -5.90 -19.94 -23.52
C ILE A 44 -6.33 -21.36 -23.94
N GLN A 45 -6.72 -22.20 -22.98
CA GLN A 45 -7.19 -23.56 -23.27
C GLN A 45 -8.42 -23.57 -24.17
N ALA A 46 -9.40 -22.70 -23.88
CA ALA A 46 -10.60 -22.55 -24.69
C ALA A 46 -10.29 -22.12 -26.13
N TYR A 47 -9.33 -21.22 -26.32
CA TYR A 47 -8.86 -20.84 -27.66
C TYR A 47 -8.20 -22.02 -28.39
N LEU A 48 -7.29 -22.74 -27.72
CA LEU A 48 -6.56 -23.86 -28.33
C LEU A 48 -7.47 -25.03 -28.72
N GLY A 49 -8.59 -25.24 -28.03
CA GLY A 49 -9.59 -26.25 -28.40
C GLY A 49 -10.22 -26.05 -29.78
N GLY A 50 -10.11 -24.85 -30.36
CA GLY A 50 -10.49 -24.55 -31.74
C GLY A 50 -9.34 -24.65 -32.75
N THR A 51 -8.17 -25.17 -32.34
CA THR A 51 -6.96 -25.25 -33.15
C THR A 51 -6.36 -26.66 -33.11
N ASP A 52 -5.37 -26.95 -33.95
CA ASP A 52 -4.62 -28.23 -33.93
C ASP A 52 -3.54 -28.29 -32.83
N GLN A 53 -3.45 -27.26 -31.98
CA GLN A 53 -2.46 -27.18 -30.92
C GLN A 53 -3.05 -27.63 -29.58
N SER A 54 -2.31 -28.47 -28.86
CA SER A 54 -2.65 -28.90 -27.50
C SER A 54 -1.49 -28.64 -26.55
N LEU A 55 -1.76 -27.98 -25.43
CA LEU A 55 -0.81 -27.80 -24.33
C LEU A 55 -1.34 -28.44 -23.06
N SER A 56 -0.45 -28.98 -22.22
CA SER A 56 -0.81 -29.47 -20.90
C SER A 56 -1.26 -28.32 -19.99
N ARG A 57 -1.99 -28.64 -18.91
CA ARG A 57 -2.44 -27.63 -17.96
C ARG A 57 -1.27 -26.87 -17.32
N GLU A 58 -0.19 -27.57 -17.02
CA GLU A 58 1.03 -27.00 -16.44
C GLU A 58 1.67 -26.00 -17.40
N GLN A 59 1.75 -26.34 -18.70
CA GLN A 59 2.28 -25.45 -19.74
C GLN A 59 1.42 -24.19 -19.88
N LEU A 60 0.09 -24.34 -19.84
CA LEU A 60 -0.85 -23.20 -19.88
C LEU A 60 -0.68 -22.28 -18.67
N ILE A 61 -0.52 -22.83 -17.47
CA ILE A 61 -0.25 -22.04 -16.25
C ILE A 61 1.10 -21.32 -16.34
N VAL A 62 2.14 -21.95 -16.89
CA VAL A 62 3.44 -21.31 -17.12
C VAL A 62 3.30 -20.15 -18.09
N LEU A 63 2.57 -20.32 -19.20
CA LEU A 63 2.30 -19.26 -20.16
C LEU A 63 1.51 -18.10 -19.54
N ALA A 64 0.44 -18.41 -18.78
CA ALA A 64 -0.34 -17.43 -18.04
C ALA A 64 0.53 -16.61 -17.05
N LYS A 65 1.49 -17.28 -16.39
CA LYS A 65 2.47 -16.59 -15.52
C LYS A 65 3.40 -15.66 -16.30
N GLN A 66 3.76 -15.99 -17.54
CA GLN A 66 4.55 -15.10 -18.41
C GLN A 66 3.74 -13.88 -18.83
N ILE A 67 2.47 -14.05 -19.22
CA ILE A 67 1.59 -12.93 -19.61
C ILE A 67 1.45 -11.91 -18.47
N ARG A 68 1.33 -12.37 -17.22
CA ARG A 68 1.21 -11.47 -16.07
C ARG A 68 2.53 -10.94 -15.51
N LYS A 69 3.67 -11.44 -16.00
CA LYS A 69 5.01 -11.04 -15.52
C LYS A 69 5.21 -9.51 -15.55
N PRO A 70 4.83 -8.77 -16.61
CA PRO A 70 5.02 -7.31 -16.64
C PRO A 70 4.29 -6.59 -15.49
N MET A 71 3.07 -7.00 -15.15
CA MET A 71 2.33 -6.43 -14.01
C MET A 71 3.04 -6.74 -12.68
N TRP A 72 3.59 -7.95 -12.54
CA TRP A 72 4.36 -8.34 -11.35
C TRP A 72 5.65 -7.54 -11.22
N ASP A 73 6.36 -7.29 -12.32
CA ASP A 73 7.56 -6.45 -12.33
C ASP A 73 7.21 -5.02 -11.88
N TRP A 74 6.08 -4.46 -12.36
CA TRP A 74 5.57 -3.17 -11.88
C TRP A 74 5.24 -3.17 -10.39
N HIS A 75 4.66 -4.25 -9.85
CA HIS A 75 4.41 -4.39 -8.42
C HIS A 75 5.73 -4.30 -7.62
N ILE A 76 6.78 -4.98 -8.07
CA ILE A 76 8.12 -4.94 -7.44
C ILE A 76 8.70 -3.51 -7.50
N TYR A 77 8.66 -2.86 -8.67
CA TYR A 77 9.20 -1.50 -8.84
C TYR A 77 8.48 -0.49 -7.93
N LEU A 78 7.15 -0.57 -7.87
CA LEU A 78 6.36 0.25 -6.95
C LEU A 78 6.67 -0.07 -5.49
N GLY A 79 6.97 -1.33 -5.16
CA GLY A 79 7.45 -1.74 -3.84
C GLY A 79 8.78 -1.06 -3.46
N TYR A 80 9.73 -0.96 -4.38
CA TYR A 80 10.98 -0.21 -4.14
C TYR A 80 10.73 1.29 -3.98
N VAL A 81 9.86 1.88 -4.80
CA VAL A 81 9.46 3.30 -4.66
C VAL A 81 8.83 3.53 -3.28
N LEU A 82 7.91 2.67 -2.87
CA LEU A 82 7.27 2.77 -1.56
C LEU A 82 8.30 2.62 -0.43
N THR A 83 9.22 1.67 -0.55
CA THR A 83 10.33 1.49 0.41
C THR A 83 11.11 2.78 0.58
N GLY A 84 11.56 3.38 -0.53
CA GLY A 84 12.31 4.64 -0.49
C GLY A 84 11.50 5.80 0.11
N LEU A 85 10.25 6.00 -0.33
CA LEU A 85 9.37 7.04 0.20
C LEU A 85 9.09 6.87 1.69
N PHE A 86 8.88 5.62 2.13
CA PHE A 86 8.62 5.30 3.53
C PHE A 86 9.89 5.50 4.37
N SER A 87 11.07 5.07 3.91
CA SER A 87 12.33 5.38 4.58
C SER A 87 12.54 6.89 4.73
N LEU A 88 12.32 7.67 3.66
CA LEU A 88 12.38 9.15 3.75
C LEU A 88 11.39 9.69 4.78
N ARG A 89 10.16 9.17 4.80
CA ARG A 89 9.13 9.57 5.77
C ARG A 89 9.58 9.35 7.22
N PHE A 90 10.33 8.29 7.51
CA PHE A 90 10.91 8.03 8.85
C PHE A 90 12.14 8.87 9.17
N LEU A 91 12.92 9.27 8.17
CA LEU A 91 14.12 10.08 8.35
C LEU A 91 13.82 11.57 8.57
N LEU A 92 12.79 12.10 7.89
CA LEU A 92 12.43 13.53 7.93
C LEU A 92 12.20 14.11 9.35
N PRO A 93 11.61 13.38 10.32
CA PRO A 93 11.51 13.85 11.70
C PRO A 93 12.86 14.11 12.39
N PHE A 94 13.91 13.33 12.09
CA PHE A 94 15.24 13.54 12.67
C PHE A 94 15.89 14.83 12.19
N PHE A 95 15.47 15.34 11.03
CA PHE A 95 15.90 16.64 10.49
C PHE A 95 14.98 17.80 10.92
N GLY A 96 14.06 17.58 11.86
CA GLY A 96 13.13 18.61 12.35
C GLY A 96 12.06 19.04 11.35
N THR A 97 12.02 18.44 10.16
CA THR A 97 11.06 18.79 9.10
C THR A 97 9.66 18.22 9.34
N MET A 98 9.52 17.33 10.32
CA MET A 98 8.27 16.66 10.70
C MET A 98 8.25 16.29 12.17
N LYS A 99 7.07 16.32 12.81
CA LYS A 99 6.91 15.91 14.21
C LYS A 99 6.63 14.42 14.31
N ILE A 100 7.32 13.73 15.23
CA ILE A 100 7.00 12.35 15.61
C ILE A 100 5.71 12.35 16.44
N GLN A 101 4.76 11.51 16.06
CA GLN A 101 3.55 11.32 16.86
C GLN A 101 3.85 10.35 18.01
N ASN A 102 3.78 10.85 19.24
CA ASN A 102 3.90 10.00 20.44
C ASN A 102 2.50 9.73 21.02
N PRO A 103 2.00 8.48 21.06
CA PRO A 103 0.69 8.13 21.63
C PRO A 103 0.71 8.13 23.17
N LEU A 104 1.89 8.16 23.79
CA LEU A 104 2.09 8.15 25.24
C LEU A 104 2.16 9.56 25.85
N THR A 105 1.81 10.60 25.08
CA THR A 105 1.74 11.95 25.64
C THR A 105 0.69 12.00 26.75
N LYS A 106 1.02 12.65 27.87
CA LYS A 106 0.07 12.88 28.97
C LYS A 106 -1.07 13.79 28.50
N ASN A 107 -2.27 13.62 29.06
CA ASN A 107 -3.48 14.43 28.79
C ASN A 107 -4.11 14.32 27.40
N LEU A 108 -3.89 13.21 26.68
CA LEU A 108 -4.63 12.96 25.42
C LEU A 108 -6.04 12.46 25.67
N THR A 109 -7.00 12.98 24.91
CA THR A 109 -8.36 12.44 24.83
C THR A 109 -8.36 11.03 24.22
N ILE A 110 -9.43 10.25 24.45
CA ILE A 110 -9.58 8.91 23.87
C ILE A 110 -9.48 8.95 22.35
N LYS A 111 -10.10 9.96 21.71
CA LYS A 111 -10.08 10.17 20.26
C LYS A 111 -8.65 10.40 19.74
N GLU A 112 -7.87 11.25 20.40
CA GLU A 112 -6.49 11.54 19.98
C GLU A 112 -5.57 10.33 20.18
N LYS A 113 -5.76 9.57 21.28
CA LYS A 113 -5.03 8.31 21.49
C LYS A 113 -5.33 7.32 20.37
N PHE A 114 -6.61 7.14 20.03
CA PHE A 114 -7.02 6.25 18.94
C PHE A 114 -6.40 6.65 17.60
N GLN A 115 -6.44 7.95 17.26
CA GLN A 115 -5.78 8.46 16.04
C GLN A 115 -4.29 8.13 16.02
N LYS A 116 -3.55 8.45 17.08
CA LYS A 116 -2.11 8.19 17.13
C LYS A 116 -1.77 6.69 17.08
N TRP A 117 -2.53 5.85 17.76
CA TRP A 117 -2.37 4.40 17.71
C TRP A 117 -2.67 3.83 16.32
N SER A 118 -3.72 4.30 15.65
CA SER A 118 -4.04 3.88 14.28
C SER A 118 -2.89 4.16 13.31
N TYR A 119 -2.23 5.32 13.44
CA TYR A 119 -1.05 5.64 12.62
C TYR A 119 0.14 4.75 12.95
N ILE A 120 0.40 4.45 14.22
CA ILE A 120 1.50 3.56 14.61
C ILE A 120 1.27 2.14 14.10
N ILE A 121 0.07 1.59 14.28
CA ILE A 121 -0.28 0.27 13.78
C ILE A 121 -0.12 0.23 12.26
N PHE A 122 -0.64 1.24 11.56
CA PHE A 122 -0.44 1.38 10.11
C PHE A 122 1.05 1.35 9.73
N TYR A 123 1.87 2.15 10.41
CA TYR A 123 3.30 2.21 10.11
C TYR A 123 4.01 0.88 10.33
N VAL A 124 3.69 0.17 11.42
CA VAL A 124 4.25 -1.17 11.71
C VAL A 124 3.81 -2.17 10.64
N CYS A 125 2.53 -2.19 10.29
CA CYS A 125 2.00 -3.09 9.27
C CYS A 125 2.67 -2.84 7.90
N VAL A 126 2.81 -1.58 7.48
CA VAL A 126 3.52 -1.23 6.24
C VAL A 126 4.98 -1.66 6.30
N LEU A 127 5.67 -1.45 7.43
CA LEU A 127 7.05 -1.90 7.58
C LEU A 127 7.17 -3.42 7.41
N VAL A 128 6.27 -4.20 8.02
CA VAL A 128 6.23 -5.67 7.85
C VAL A 128 6.01 -6.05 6.39
N SER A 129 5.05 -5.42 5.69
CA SER A 129 4.83 -5.68 4.26
C SER A 129 6.04 -5.32 3.40
N LEU A 130 6.74 -4.23 3.69
CA LEU A 130 7.96 -3.86 2.95
C LEU A 130 9.09 -4.86 3.18
N VAL A 131 9.35 -5.23 4.44
CA VAL A 131 10.40 -6.19 4.79
C VAL A 131 10.12 -7.56 4.16
N THR A 132 8.91 -8.08 4.31
CA THR A 132 8.51 -9.36 3.69
C THR A 132 8.62 -9.30 2.16
N GLY A 133 8.17 -8.20 1.54
CA GLY A 133 8.30 -7.99 0.09
C GLY A 133 9.75 -8.01 -0.39
N LEU A 134 10.66 -7.37 0.34
CA LEU A 134 12.10 -7.39 0.03
C LEU A 134 12.71 -8.77 0.20
N ILE A 135 12.34 -9.52 1.25
CA ILE A 135 12.83 -10.89 1.48
C ILE A 135 12.31 -11.83 0.39
N ILE A 136 11.08 -11.66 -0.10
CA ILE A 136 10.56 -12.47 -1.23
C ILE A 136 11.42 -12.29 -2.49
N VAL A 137 11.92 -11.08 -2.74
CA VAL A 137 12.71 -10.75 -3.94
C VAL A 137 14.19 -11.08 -3.78
N TRP A 138 14.79 -10.75 -2.64
CA TRP A 138 16.24 -10.82 -2.42
C TRP A 138 16.69 -11.86 -1.39
N GLY A 139 15.76 -12.39 -0.61
CA GLY A 139 16.06 -13.30 0.48
C GLY A 139 16.28 -14.76 0.07
N PRO A 140 16.63 -15.62 1.04
CA PRO A 140 16.77 -17.05 0.82
C PRO A 140 15.48 -17.67 0.31
N LYS A 141 15.58 -18.62 -0.65
CA LYS A 141 14.43 -19.34 -1.20
C LYS A 141 13.60 -20.05 -0.13
N THR A 142 14.23 -20.51 0.95
CA THR A 142 13.58 -21.16 2.10
C THR A 142 12.62 -20.24 2.87
N LEU A 143 12.79 -18.92 2.77
CA LEU A 143 11.92 -17.94 3.42
C LEU A 143 10.83 -17.42 2.49
N LYS A 144 10.86 -17.73 1.19
CA LYS A 144 9.95 -17.12 0.22
C LYS A 144 8.47 -17.38 0.55
N GLU A 145 8.10 -18.63 0.78
CA GLU A 145 6.72 -19.03 1.08
C GLU A 145 6.19 -18.40 2.37
N PRO A 146 6.84 -18.54 3.55
CA PRO A 146 6.34 -17.92 4.77
C PRO A 146 6.30 -16.38 4.68
N MET A 147 7.23 -15.76 3.95
CA MET A 147 7.17 -14.31 3.73
C MET A 147 6.02 -13.91 2.80
N GLU A 148 5.69 -14.70 1.77
CA GLU A 148 4.52 -14.46 0.91
C GLU A 148 3.21 -14.56 1.70
N GLU A 149 3.08 -15.55 2.58
CA GLU A 149 1.92 -15.70 3.47
C GLU A 149 1.70 -14.46 4.33
N ILE A 150 2.75 -13.98 5.00
CA ILE A 150 2.68 -12.76 5.81
C ILE A 150 2.42 -11.53 4.93
N HIS A 151 3.07 -11.44 3.76
CA HIS A 151 2.95 -10.29 2.87
C HIS A 151 1.51 -10.11 2.34
N ILE A 152 0.82 -11.20 2.03
CA ILE A 152 -0.58 -11.17 1.55
C ILE A 152 -1.53 -10.61 2.62
N LEU A 153 -1.23 -10.77 3.92
CA LEU A 153 -1.98 -10.11 5.00
C LEU A 153 -1.99 -8.57 4.85
N GLY A 154 -1.00 -8.05 4.11
CA GLY A 154 -0.87 -6.69 3.59
C GLY A 154 -2.18 -6.05 3.16
N ILE A 155 -2.95 -6.78 2.35
CA ILE A 155 -4.16 -6.28 1.71
C ILE A 155 -5.22 -5.94 2.74
N TYR A 156 -5.42 -6.82 3.73
CA TYR A 156 -6.51 -6.69 4.69
C TYR A 156 -6.31 -5.50 5.62
N TYR A 157 -5.10 -5.35 6.19
CA TYR A 157 -4.85 -4.20 7.06
C TYR A 157 -4.88 -2.89 6.25
N LEU A 158 -4.39 -2.90 5.00
CA LEU A 158 -4.31 -1.69 4.19
C LEU A 158 -5.71 -1.19 3.81
N ILE A 159 -6.59 -2.09 3.38
CA ILE A 159 -8.01 -1.75 3.10
C ILE A 159 -8.69 -1.24 4.37
N ALA A 160 -8.54 -1.95 5.50
CA ALA A 160 -9.12 -1.52 6.77
C ALA A 160 -8.63 -0.13 7.18
N PHE A 161 -7.31 0.13 7.05
CA PHE A 161 -6.74 1.44 7.34
C PHE A 161 -7.27 2.53 6.41
N ILE A 162 -7.37 2.27 5.10
CA ILE A 162 -7.91 3.25 4.14
C ILE A 162 -9.34 3.65 4.52
N VAL A 163 -10.20 2.69 4.85
CA VAL A 163 -11.58 2.95 5.29
C VAL A 163 -11.60 3.79 6.57
N LEU A 164 -10.82 3.42 7.57
CA LEU A 164 -10.73 4.17 8.83
C LEU A 164 -10.16 5.58 8.63
N HIS A 165 -9.14 5.72 7.78
CA HIS A 165 -8.45 6.96 7.51
C HIS A 165 -9.35 7.94 6.75
N ILE A 166 -9.96 7.51 5.65
CA ILE A 166 -10.87 8.33 4.86
C ILE A 166 -12.12 8.66 5.68
N GLY A 167 -12.73 7.68 6.35
CA GLY A 167 -13.89 7.91 7.22
C GLY A 167 -13.60 8.92 8.33
N GLY A 168 -12.45 8.77 9.00
CA GLY A 168 -11.99 9.72 10.01
C GLY A 168 -11.75 11.13 9.46
N ILE A 169 -11.19 11.24 8.26
CA ILE A 169 -11.00 12.53 7.57
C ILE A 169 -12.34 13.18 7.23
N LEU A 170 -13.29 12.44 6.65
CA LEU A 170 -14.60 12.96 6.29
C LEU A 170 -15.37 13.44 7.53
N ILE A 171 -15.38 12.64 8.61
CA ILE A 171 -16.00 13.06 9.87
C ILE A 171 -15.34 14.35 10.38
N ALA A 172 -14.00 14.44 10.35
CA ALA A 172 -13.28 15.63 10.80
C ALA A 172 -13.58 16.86 9.93
N GLU A 173 -13.63 16.70 8.61
CA GLU A 173 -13.96 17.74 7.63
C GLU A 173 -15.37 18.31 7.88
N PHE A 174 -16.37 17.46 8.15
CA PHE A 174 -17.76 17.89 8.34
C PHE A 174 -18.12 18.33 9.76
N THR A 175 -17.23 18.12 10.74
CA THR A 175 -17.48 18.48 12.14
C THR A 175 -16.53 19.58 12.62
N ASN A 176 -15.41 19.18 13.22
CA ASN A 176 -14.59 20.05 14.06
C ASN A 176 -13.31 20.52 13.37
N GLN A 177 -12.97 20.01 12.17
CA GLN A 177 -11.72 20.32 11.48
C GLN A 177 -11.91 20.69 10.00
N LYS A 178 -12.91 21.53 9.70
CA LYS A 178 -13.21 22.03 8.34
C LYS A 178 -11.95 22.48 7.59
N GLY A 179 -11.87 22.12 6.31
CA GLY A 179 -10.76 22.39 5.41
C GLY A 179 -9.54 21.49 5.60
N ILE A 180 -9.60 20.38 6.35
CA ILE A 180 -8.46 19.47 6.54
C ILE A 180 -8.01 18.87 5.21
N ILE A 181 -8.97 18.54 4.33
CA ILE A 181 -8.68 18.03 2.97
C ILE A 181 -8.01 19.12 2.14
N SER A 182 -8.54 20.35 2.16
CA SER A 182 -7.92 21.48 1.44
C SER A 182 -6.49 21.72 1.90
N ARG A 183 -6.22 21.68 3.21
CA ARG A 183 -4.87 21.91 3.76
C ARG A 183 -3.88 20.83 3.35
N ILE A 184 -4.25 19.56 3.29
CA ILE A 184 -3.31 18.51 2.84
C ILE A 184 -3.01 18.60 1.34
N VAL A 185 -3.87 19.27 0.56
CA VAL A 185 -3.65 19.54 -0.87
C VAL A 185 -2.88 20.85 -1.07
N ARG A 186 -3.35 21.97 -0.54
CA ARG A 186 -2.84 23.34 -0.79
C ARG A 186 -1.81 23.84 0.23
N GLY A 187 -1.84 23.33 1.46
CA GLY A 187 -0.89 23.66 2.53
C GLY A 187 -1.40 24.66 3.57
N SER A 188 -2.32 25.55 3.19
CA SER A 188 -3.04 26.48 4.09
C SER A 188 -4.50 26.63 3.64
N ASN A 189 -5.30 27.36 4.44
CA ASN A 189 -6.70 27.67 4.14
C ASN A 189 -6.87 28.94 3.28
N ASP A 190 -5.76 29.55 2.83
CA ASP A 190 -5.79 30.76 1.99
C ASP A 190 -6.08 30.42 0.53
#